data_AF-A0A1Y4QVT9-F1
#
_entry.id   AF-A0A1Y4QVT9-F1
#
_cell.length_a   1.000
_cell.length_b   1.000
_cell.length_c   1.000
_cell.angle_alpha   90.00
_cell.angle_beta   90.00
_cell.angle_gamma   90.00
#
_symmetry.space_group_name_H-M   'P 1'
#
loop_
_entity.id
_entity.type
_entity.pdbx_description
1 polymer ?
#
loop_
_entity_poly.entity_id
_entity_poly.type
_entity_poly.pdbx_seq_one_letter_code
_entity_poly.pdbx_strand_id
1 'polypeptide(L)'
;GNLGADPMELINELSNRIVMDGYDTKIVAASFKGVQQIRDAFNYGAQSITAPVEILKQIFKNPSIEKAVDDFNADWYSMYGESKGICDL
;
A
#
# COMPACT_ATOMS: atom_id res chain seq x y z
N GLY A 1 1.14 -23.20 -7.50
CA GLY A 1 0.94 -23.70 -8.87
C GLY A 1 0.36 -22.57 -9.68
N ASN A 2 0.88 -22.32 -10.88
CA ASN A 2 0.39 -21.25 -11.75
C ASN A 2 -0.50 -21.90 -12.82
N LEU A 3 -1.82 -21.80 -12.69
CA LEU A 3 -2.82 -22.46 -13.55
C LEU A 3 -3.06 -21.68 -14.86
N GLY A 4 -2.02 -21.15 -15.48
CA GLY A 4 -2.09 -20.56 -16.84
C GLY A 4 -2.99 -19.33 -17.03
N ALA A 5 -3.72 -18.88 -16.01
CA ALA A 5 -4.57 -17.70 -16.04
C ALA A 5 -3.87 -16.50 -15.38
N ASP A 6 -4.02 -15.30 -15.95
CA ASP A 6 -3.54 -14.06 -15.35
C ASP A 6 -4.30 -13.81 -14.04
N PRO A 7 -3.64 -13.85 -12.86
CA PRO A 7 -4.30 -13.65 -11.58
C PRO A 7 -4.92 -12.26 -11.46
N MET A 8 -4.43 -11.25 -12.18
CA MET A 8 -4.99 -9.90 -12.14
C MET A 8 -6.31 -9.85 -12.89
N GLU A 9 -6.38 -10.46 -14.07
CA GLU A 9 -7.63 -10.61 -14.83
C GLU A 9 -8.70 -11.31 -14.00
N LEU A 10 -8.34 -12.39 -13.30
CA LEU A 10 -9.24 -13.09 -12.38
C LEU A 10 -9.79 -12.19 -11.27
N ILE A 11 -8.95 -11.33 -10.66
CA ILE A 11 -9.40 -10.39 -9.62
C ILE A 11 -10.41 -9.40 -10.21
N ASN A 12 -10.16 -8.87 -11.41
CA ASN A 12 -11.06 -7.94 -12.07
C ASN A 12 -12.40 -8.59 -12.45
N GLU A 13 -12.37 -9.78 -13.04
CA GLU A 13 -13.60 -10.52 -13.36
C GLU A 13 -14.42 -10.83 -12.11
N LEU A 14 -13.77 -11.28 -11.04
CA LEU A 14 -14.44 -11.57 -9.77
C LEU A 14 -15.02 -10.30 -9.13
N SER A 15 -14.26 -9.20 -9.13
CA SER A 15 -14.71 -7.90 -8.62
C SER A 15 -15.98 -7.44 -9.36
N ASN A 16 -15.97 -7.51 -10.69
CA ASN A 16 -17.13 -7.19 -11.51
C ASN A 16 -18.31 -8.10 -11.19
N ARG A 17 -18.08 -9.41 -11.01
CA ARG A 17 -19.14 -10.37 -10.68
C ARG A 17 -19.78 -10.10 -9.33
N ILE A 18 -18.98 -9.75 -8.30
CA ILE A 18 -19.47 -9.38 -6.97
C ILE A 18 -20.48 -8.23 -7.07
N VAL A 19 -20.14 -7.20 -7.85
CA VAL A 19 -21.01 -6.03 -8.03
C VAL A 19 -22.25 -6.39 -8.86
N MET A 20 -22.09 -7.09 -9.99
CA MET A 20 -23.20 -7.39 -10.90
C MET A 20 -24.26 -8.30 -10.27
N ASP A 21 -23.85 -9.27 -9.46
CA ASP A 21 -24.76 -10.21 -8.81
C ASP A 21 -25.30 -9.68 -7.47
N GLY A 22 -24.82 -8.53 -6.99
CA GLY A 22 -25.24 -7.94 -5.72
C GLY A 22 -24.76 -8.72 -4.49
N TYR A 23 -23.57 -9.32 -4.54
CA TYR A 23 -23.00 -10.01 -3.38
C TYR A 23 -22.37 -9.02 -2.39
N ASP A 24 -22.54 -9.28 -1.09
CA ASP A 24 -21.90 -8.51 -0.01
C ASP A 24 -20.43 -8.91 0.25
N THR A 25 -19.94 -9.93 -0.45
CA THR A 25 -18.59 -10.49 -0.23
C THR A 25 -17.49 -9.55 -0.74
N LYS A 26 -16.27 -9.75 -0.24
CA LYS A 26 -15.08 -8.98 -0.61
C LYS A 26 -13.94 -9.90 -0.98
N ILE A 27 -13.08 -9.43 -1.87
CA ILE A 27 -11.86 -10.10 -2.27
C ILE A 27 -10.78 -9.80 -1.22
N VAL A 28 -10.21 -10.87 -0.68
CA VAL A 28 -8.98 -10.85 0.13
C VAL A 28 -7.89 -11.50 -0.69
N ALA A 29 -7.11 -10.71 -1.43
CA ALA A 29 -6.02 -11.24 -2.25
C ALA A 29 -4.84 -11.66 -1.37
N ALA A 30 -4.15 -12.74 -1.75
CA ALA A 30 -3.14 -13.39 -0.93
C ALA A 30 -1.98 -13.95 -1.77
N SER A 31 -0.97 -14.52 -1.10
CA SER A 31 0.16 -15.20 -1.74
C SER A 31 1.06 -14.28 -2.61
N PHE A 32 1.35 -13.08 -2.09
CA PHE A 32 2.25 -12.13 -2.74
C PHE A 32 3.73 -12.46 -2.49
N LYS A 33 4.57 -12.19 -3.49
CA LYS A 33 6.04 -12.24 -3.41
C LYS A 33 6.70 -10.88 -3.61
N GLY A 34 5.93 -9.84 -3.97
CA GLY A 34 6.46 -8.51 -4.17
C GLY A 34 5.38 -7.42 -4.11
N VAL A 35 5.83 -6.19 -3.87
CA VAL A 35 4.98 -5.00 -3.72
C VAL A 35 4.14 -4.71 -4.97
N GLN A 36 4.70 -4.97 -6.17
CA GLN A 36 3.99 -4.72 -7.42
C GLN A 36 2.70 -5.53 -7.53
N GLN A 37 2.73 -6.81 -7.14
CA GLN A 37 1.53 -7.66 -7.17
C GLN A 37 0.43 -7.18 -6.23
N ILE A 38 0.80 -6.57 -5.10
CA ILE A 38 -0.17 -5.97 -4.16
C ILE A 38 -0.81 -4.75 -4.79
N ARG A 39 0.00 -3.86 -5.38
CA ARG A 39 -0.50 -2.67 -6.09
C ARG A 39 -1.45 -3.07 -7.21
N ASP A 40 -1.09 -4.07 -8.00
CA ASP A 40 -1.90 -4.56 -9.11
C ASP A 40 -3.19 -5.19 -8.61
N ALA A 41 -3.15 -6.03 -7.56
CA ALA A 41 -4.36 -6.61 -6.97
C ALA A 41 -5.39 -5.55 -6.56
N PHE A 42 -4.94 -4.45 -5.94
CA PHE A 42 -5.82 -3.33 -5.61
C PHE A 42 -6.37 -2.63 -6.86
N ASN A 43 -5.53 -2.38 -7.88
CA ASN A 43 -5.96 -1.73 -9.13
C ASN A 43 -6.99 -2.56 -9.90
N TYR A 44 -6.93 -3.89 -9.77
CA TYR A 44 -7.88 -4.81 -10.41
C TYR A 44 -9.13 -5.09 -9.55
N GLY A 45 -9.25 -4.46 -8.38
CA GLY A 45 -10.51 -4.45 -7.61
C GLY A 45 -10.52 -5.32 -6.35
N ALA A 46 -9.37 -5.84 -5.90
CA ALA A 46 -9.30 -6.46 -4.58
C ALA A 46 -9.55 -5.40 -3.49
N GLN A 47 -10.49 -5.66 -2.57
CA GLN A 47 -10.80 -4.72 -1.48
C GLN A 47 -9.81 -4.84 -0.31
N SER A 48 -9.11 -5.96 -0.20
CA SER A 48 -8.17 -6.21 0.88
C SER A 48 -7.09 -7.21 0.48
N ILE A 49 -6.00 -7.21 1.24
CA ILE A 49 -4.90 -8.15 1.07
C ILE A 49 -4.52 -8.82 2.40
N THR A 50 -3.90 -9.98 2.30
CA THR A 50 -3.06 -10.56 3.35
C THR A 50 -1.65 -10.78 2.79
N ALA A 51 -0.64 -10.28 3.52
CA ALA A 51 0.75 -10.33 3.09
C ALA A 51 1.70 -10.49 4.30
N PRO A 52 2.89 -11.09 4.09
CA PRO A 52 3.94 -11.10 5.11
C PRO A 52 4.35 -9.69 5.53
N VAL A 53 4.65 -9.52 6.83
CA VAL A 53 5.07 -8.23 7.42
C VAL A 53 6.24 -7.60 6.66
N GLU A 54 7.19 -8.41 6.18
CA GLU A 54 8.36 -7.91 5.45
C GLU A 54 7.99 -7.26 4.10
N ILE A 55 6.95 -7.75 3.41
CA ILE A 55 6.44 -7.10 2.20
C ILE A 55 5.72 -5.80 2.57
N LEU A 56 4.93 -5.79 3.64
CA LEU A 56 4.24 -4.58 4.11
C LEU A 56 5.23 -3.46 4.47
N LYS A 57 6.33 -3.78 5.14
CA LYS A 57 7.40 -2.79 5.42
C LYS A 57 7.98 -2.18 4.14
N GLN A 58 8.15 -2.99 3.09
CA GLN A 58 8.64 -2.51 1.79
C GLN A 58 7.67 -1.54 1.12
N ILE A 59 6.36 -1.73 1.29
CA ILE A 59 5.33 -0.83 0.73
C ILE A 59 5.48 0.59 1.29
N PHE A 60 5.76 0.72 2.60
CA PHE A 60 5.88 2.01 3.27
C PHE A 60 7.28 2.62 3.19
N LYS A 61 8.29 1.84 2.79
CA LYS A 61 9.66 2.32 2.66
C LYS A 61 9.82 3.14 1.38
N ASN A 62 9.83 4.47 1.52
CA ASN A 62 10.05 5.39 0.41
C ASN A 62 11.20 6.35 0.73
N PRO A 63 12.36 6.22 0.07
CA PRO A 63 13.53 7.07 0.32
C PRO A 63 13.26 8.57 0.15
N SER A 64 12.36 8.95 -0.77
CA SER A 64 11.99 10.36 -0.97
C SER A 64 11.15 10.91 0.18
N ILE A 65 10.30 10.07 0.79
CA ILE A 65 9.52 10.49 1.98
C ILE A 65 10.45 10.60 3.18
N GLU A 66 11.32 9.62 3.39
CA GLU A 66 12.33 9.67 4.47
C GLU A 66 13.19 10.94 4.35
N LYS A 67 13.74 11.21 3.16
CA LYS A 67 14.51 12.42 2.90
C LYS A 67 13.71 13.70 3.16
N ALA A 68 12.46 13.77 2.71
CA ALA A 68 11.64 14.96 2.91
C ALA A 68 11.38 15.24 4.39
N VAL A 69 11.17 14.19 5.20
CA VAL A 69 11.02 14.32 6.66
C VAL A 69 12.33 14.79 7.30
N ASP A 70 13.46 14.22 6.89
CA ASP A 70 14.78 14.61 7.41
C ASP A 70 15.13 16.06 7.07
N ASP A 71 14.91 16.47 5.81
CA ASP A 71 15.14 17.84 5.35
C ASP A 71 14.26 18.83 6.15
N PHE A 72 12.97 18.52 6.32
CA PHE A 72 12.05 19.37 7.07
C PHE A 72 12.47 19.52 8.54
N ASN A 73 12.89 18.43 9.18
CA ASN A 73 13.41 18.45 10.54
C ASN A 73 14.67 19.30 10.64
N ALA A 74 15.62 19.15 9.70
CA ALA A 74 16.85 19.93 9.70
C ALA A 74 16.59 21.43 9.57
N ASP A 75 15.69 21.82 8.66
CA ASP A 75 15.28 23.22 8.50
C ASP A 75 14.64 23.75 9.79
N TRP A 76 13.73 22.99 10.40
CA TRP A 76 13.07 23.36 11.65
C TRP A 76 14.08 23.55 12.79
N TYR A 77 15.01 22.62 12.96
CA TYR A 77 16.01 22.66 14.02
C TYR A 77 16.99 23.80 13.84
N SER A 78 17.36 24.11 12.59
CA SER A 78 18.24 25.25 12.28
C SER A 78 17.61 26.60 12.64
N MET A 79 16.28 26.71 12.53
CA MET A 79 15.54 27.95 12.77
C MET A 79 15.08 28.10 14.23
N TYR A 80 14.65 27.01 14.88
CA TYR A 80 13.92 27.07 16.14
C TYR A 80 14.51 26.19 17.26
N GLY A 81 15.34 25.19 16.92
CA GLY A 81 15.89 24.20 17.84
C GLY A 81 15.06 22.92 17.95
N GLU A 82 15.70 21.80 18.34
CA GLU A 82 15.15 20.44 18.25
C GLU A 82 13.90 20.13 19.09
N SER A 83 13.70 20.86 20.18
CA SER A 83 12.61 20.58 21.13
C SER A 83 11.53 21.66 21.17
N LYS A 84 11.48 22.52 20.16
CA LYS A 84 10.43 23.54 20.05
C LYS A 84 9.36 23.09 19.07
N GLY A 85 8.16 22.83 19.58
CA GLY A 85 6.98 22.67 18.74
C GLY A 85 6.47 24.03 18.25
N ILE A 86 5.51 24.00 17.33
CA ILE A 86 4.89 25.23 16.82
C ILE A 86 4.20 26.07 17.91
N CYS A 87 3.79 25.44 19.01
CA CYS A 87 3.17 26.10 20.16
C CYS A 87 4.18 26.78 21.09
N ASP A 88 5.49 26.55 20.90
CA ASP A 88 6.58 27.10 21.72
C ASP A 88 7.29 28.30 21.05
N LEU A 89 6.77 28.72 19.88
CA LEU A 89 7.19 29.92 19.14
C LEU A 89 6.47 31.16 19.67
#